data_AF-A0A0D2WW94-F1
#
_entry.id   AF-A0A0D2WW94-F1
#
_cell.length_a   1.000
_cell.length_b   1.000
_cell.length_c   1.000
_cell.angle_alpha   90.00
_cell.angle_beta   90.00
_cell.angle_gamma   90.00
#
_symmetry.space_group_name_H-M   'P 1'
#
loop_
_entity.id
_entity.type
_entity.pdbx_description
1 polymer ?
#
loop_
_entity_poly.entity_id
_entity_poly.type
_entity_poly.pdbx_seq_one_letter_code
_entity_poly.pdbx_strand_id
1 'polypeptide(L)'
;MSGRPEVNYSDKYYDSEFEYRHVIITPEMIKMLPKDETHLTGEPRPLLSEFQWRSMGVQQSRGWEHYLWHKPSPEVLLFRRPINYQQMIDAQQAAQAQIVAPMQ
;
A
#
# COMPACT_ATOMS: atom_id res chain seq x y z
N MET A 1 -26.85 -1.28 -15.49
CA MET A 1 -25.70 -0.45 -15.10
C MET A 1 -25.04 -1.13 -13.92
N SER A 2 -24.09 -2.02 -14.16
CA SER A 2 -23.39 -2.70 -13.07
C SER A 2 -22.32 -1.73 -12.57
N GLY A 3 -22.56 -1.11 -11.41
CA GLY A 3 -21.58 -0.26 -10.74
C GLY A 3 -20.28 -1.05 -10.56
N ARG A 4 -19.13 -0.40 -10.77
CA ARG A 4 -17.84 -1.02 -10.49
C ARG A 4 -17.85 -1.52 -9.04
N PRO A 5 -17.38 -2.74 -8.75
CA PRO A 5 -17.23 -3.21 -7.38
C PRO A 5 -16.44 -2.16 -6.58
N GLU A 6 -17.06 -1.58 -5.55
CA GLU A 6 -16.43 -0.48 -4.80
C GLU A 6 -15.42 -1.02 -3.78
N VAL A 7 -14.23 -0.45 -3.82
CA VAL A 7 -13.19 -0.63 -2.80
C VAL A 7 -13.49 0.31 -1.64
N ASN A 8 -13.54 -0.20 -0.41
CA ASN A 8 -13.80 0.61 0.78
C ASN A 8 -12.49 0.94 1.51
N TYR A 9 -12.35 2.19 1.96
CA TYR A 9 -11.16 2.70 2.64
C TYR A 9 -11.54 3.14 4.06
N SER A 10 -10.83 2.63 5.06
CA SER A 10 -11.05 3.06 6.44
C SER A 10 -10.58 4.48 6.70
N ASP A 11 -11.01 5.05 7.82
CA ASP A 11 -10.31 6.18 8.43
C ASP A 11 -8.87 5.82 8.76
N LYS A 12 -8.02 6.85 8.85
CA LYS A 12 -6.62 6.67 9.21
C LYS A 12 -6.48 6.60 10.73
N TYR A 13 -5.57 5.74 11.18
CA TYR A 13 -5.14 5.65 12.58
C TYR A 13 -3.62 5.71 12.64
N TYR A 14 -3.06 6.08 13.80
CA TYR A 14 -1.67 6.51 13.90
C TYR A 14 -1.02 5.90 15.14
N ASP A 15 0.26 5.60 15.04
CA ASP A 15 1.16 5.50 16.20
C ASP A 15 2.18 6.66 16.15
N SER A 16 3.33 6.51 16.82
CA SER A 16 4.38 7.53 16.81
C SER A 16 5.20 7.60 15.52
N GLU A 17 5.18 6.57 14.68
CA GLU A 17 6.05 6.40 13.51
C GLU A 17 5.28 6.35 12.18
N PHE A 18 4.10 5.73 12.18
CA PHE A 18 3.32 5.42 10.99
C PHE A 18 1.87 5.89 11.09
N GLU A 19 1.32 6.26 9.93
CA GLU A 19 -0.11 6.28 9.67
C GLU A 19 -0.54 4.97 9.01
N TYR A 20 -1.71 4.48 9.39
CA TYR A 20 -2.26 3.20 8.99
C TYR A 20 -3.68 3.39 8.43
N ARG A 21 -4.07 2.45 7.57
CA ARG A 21 -5.42 2.32 7.04
C ARG A 21 -5.61 0.87 6.59
N HIS A 22 -6.84 0.39 6.67
CA HIS A 22 -7.22 -0.84 5.99
C HIS A 22 -8.10 -0.56 4.77
N VAL A 23 -7.95 -1.40 3.77
CA VAL A 23 -8.74 -1.35 2.53
C VAL A 23 -9.47 -2.66 2.39
N ILE A 24 -10.78 -2.58 2.23
CA ILE A 24 -11.64 -3.74 1.98
C ILE A 24 -11.81 -3.85 0.47
N ILE A 25 -11.24 -4.90 -0.11
CA ILE A 25 -11.28 -5.19 -1.54
C ILE A 25 -12.46 -6.08 -1.90
N THR A 26 -12.78 -6.17 -3.19
CA THR A 26 -13.95 -6.91 -3.67
C THR A 26 -13.63 -8.40 -3.85
N PRO A 27 -14.64 -9.29 -3.86
CA PRO A 27 -14.43 -10.73 -4.05
C PRO A 27 -13.70 -11.09 -5.35
N GLU A 28 -13.82 -10.26 -6.38
CA GLU A 28 -13.09 -10.45 -7.64
C GLU A 28 -11.60 -10.14 -7.49
N MET A 29 -11.25 -9.09 -6.74
CA MET A 29 -9.86 -8.73 -6.47
C MET A 29 -9.17 -9.76 -5.57
N ILE A 30 -9.89 -10.41 -4.64
CA ILE A 30 -9.34 -11.49 -3.80
C ILE A 30 -8.75 -12.62 -4.66
N LYS A 31 -9.37 -12.93 -5.81
CA LYS A 31 -8.90 -13.97 -6.74
C LYS A 31 -7.57 -13.61 -7.43
N MET A 32 -7.20 -12.32 -7.45
CA MET A 32 -5.94 -11.82 -8.02
C MET A 32 -4.78 -11.85 -7.01
N LEU A 33 -5.07 -12.05 -5.72
CA LEU A 33 -4.04 -12.06 -4.70
C LEU A 33 -3.18 -13.34 -4.78
N PRO A 34 -1.89 -13.28 -4.39
CA PRO A 34 -1.06 -14.47 -4.24
C PRO A 34 -1.74 -15.50 -3.34
N LYS A 35 -1.65 -16.80 -3.61
CA LYS A 35 -2.21 -17.81 -2.70
C LYS A 35 -1.36 -17.92 -1.43
N ASP A 36 -2.00 -18.27 -0.32
CA ASP A 36 -1.26 -18.63 0.89
C ASP A 36 -0.79 -20.08 0.78
N GLU A 37 0.47 -20.24 0.38
CA GLU A 37 1.14 -21.53 0.23
C GLU A 37 2.18 -21.76 1.34
N THR A 38 2.06 -21.04 2.46
CA THR A 38 2.99 -21.14 3.60
C THR A 38 3.07 -22.57 4.13
N HIS A 39 1.97 -23.32 4.10
CA HIS A 39 1.93 -24.73 4.50
C HIS A 39 2.66 -25.68 3.53
N LEU A 40 2.88 -25.28 2.28
CA LEU A 40 3.58 -26.08 1.26
C LEU A 40 5.05 -25.72 1.17
N THR A 41 5.36 -24.43 1.22
CA THR A 41 6.70 -23.89 0.95
C THR A 41 7.48 -23.54 2.21
N GLY A 42 6.80 -23.40 3.36
CA GLY A 42 7.38 -22.84 4.59
C GLY A 42 7.57 -21.32 4.55
N GLU A 43 7.48 -20.71 3.37
CA GLU A 43 7.69 -19.28 3.17
C GLU A 43 6.39 -18.48 3.35
N PRO A 44 6.43 -17.31 4.02
CA PRO A 44 5.24 -16.50 4.21
C PRO A 44 4.72 -15.97 2.87
N ARG A 45 3.39 -15.83 2.78
CA ARG A 45 2.73 -15.21 1.64
C ARG A 45 3.35 -13.83 1.32
N PRO A 46 3.83 -13.59 0.08
CA PRO A 46 4.49 -12.35 -0.27
C PRO A 46 3.55 -11.15 -0.14
N LEU A 47 4.08 -10.02 0.33
CA LEU A 47 3.35 -8.75 0.38
C LEU A 47 3.17 -8.17 -1.04
N LEU A 48 2.27 -7.19 -1.15
CA LEU A 48 1.94 -6.59 -2.44
C LEU A 48 2.77 -5.33 -2.62
N SER A 49 3.51 -5.26 -3.72
CA SER A 49 4.16 -4.02 -4.15
C SER A 49 3.13 -2.95 -4.53
N GLU A 50 3.56 -1.68 -4.54
CA GLU A 50 2.72 -0.56 -4.99
C GLU A 50 2.11 -0.78 -6.36
N PHE A 51 2.90 -1.31 -7.29
CA PHE A 51 2.43 -1.64 -8.63
C PHE A 51 1.31 -2.69 -8.61
N GLN A 52 1.46 -3.76 -7.82
CA GLN A 52 0.49 -4.86 -7.76
C GLN A 52 -0.86 -4.38 -7.21
N TRP A 53 -0.89 -3.71 -6.04
CA TRP A 53 -2.16 -3.28 -5.46
C TRP A 53 -2.85 -2.18 -6.28
N ARG A 54 -2.08 -1.29 -6.93
CA ARG A 54 -2.64 -0.31 -7.87
C ARG A 54 -3.26 -0.98 -9.10
N SER A 55 -2.61 -2.01 -9.64
CA SER A 55 -3.09 -2.73 -10.83
C SER A 55 -4.40 -3.48 -10.56
N MET A 56 -4.64 -3.91 -9.31
CA MET A 56 -5.93 -4.50 -8.91
C MET A 56 -7.05 -3.46 -8.77
N GLY A 57 -6.73 -2.16 -8.74
CA GLY A 57 -7.71 -1.08 -8.63
C GLY A 57 -7.75 -0.39 -7.26
N VAL A 58 -6.85 -0.72 -6.33
CA VAL A 58 -6.72 0.05 -5.07
C VAL A 58 -6.07 1.40 -5.38
N GLN A 59 -6.71 2.48 -4.93
CA GLN A 59 -6.28 3.86 -5.21
C GLN A 59 -6.11 4.63 -3.91
N GLN A 60 -4.88 5.05 -3.65
CA GLN A 60 -4.53 5.92 -2.54
C GLN A 60 -3.33 6.80 -2.91
N SER A 61 -3.01 7.77 -2.06
CA SER A 61 -1.84 8.64 -2.21
C SER A 61 -0.53 7.83 -2.27
N ARG A 62 0.58 8.49 -2.58
CA ARG A 62 1.90 7.83 -2.61
C ARG A 62 2.38 7.48 -1.19
N GLY A 63 3.27 6.49 -1.11
CA GLY A 63 3.98 6.10 0.12
C GLY A 63 3.28 5.05 0.98
N TRP A 64 2.11 4.57 0.58
CA TRP A 64 1.44 3.47 1.29
C TRP A 64 2.05 2.12 0.93
N GLU A 65 2.38 1.35 1.96
CA GLU A 65 2.99 0.03 1.86
C GLU A 65 2.02 -1.02 2.42
N HIS A 66 1.79 -2.11 1.67
CA HIS A 66 1.10 -3.27 2.21
C HIS A 66 2.06 -3.99 3.16
N TYR A 67 1.78 -4.00 4.46
CA TYR A 67 2.77 -4.44 5.46
C TYR A 67 2.43 -5.76 6.14
N LEU A 68 1.16 -6.20 6.10
CA LEU A 68 0.73 -7.41 6.79
C LEU A 68 -0.54 -7.98 6.16
N TRP A 69 -0.61 -9.31 6.07
CA TRP A 69 -1.84 -10.03 5.75
C TRP A 69 -2.77 -10.13 6.97
N HIS A 70 -4.02 -9.72 6.82
CA HIS A 70 -5.04 -9.95 7.83
C HIS A 70 -5.55 -11.40 7.76
N LYS A 71 -5.04 -12.27 8.64
CA LYS A 71 -5.37 -13.72 8.63
C LYS A 71 -6.87 -14.04 8.71
N PRO A 72 -7.69 -13.35 9.55
CA PRO A 72 -9.11 -13.67 9.66
C PRO A 72 -9.94 -13.36 8.42
N SER A 73 -9.59 -12.31 7.67
CA SER A 73 -10.42 -11.80 6.56
C SER A 73 -9.54 -11.44 5.35
N PRO A 74 -9.51 -12.25 4.28
CA PRO A 74 -8.62 -12.05 3.12
C PRO A 74 -8.97 -10.82 2.28
N GLU A 75 -10.17 -10.28 2.41
CA GLU A 75 -10.63 -9.04 1.79
C GLU A 75 -10.02 -7.78 2.43
N VAL A 76 -9.38 -7.90 3.59
CA VAL A 76 -8.78 -6.77 4.30
C VAL A 76 -7.29 -6.68 3.97
N LEU A 77 -6.90 -5.64 3.26
CA LEU A 77 -5.51 -5.27 3.01
C LEU A 77 -5.06 -4.20 4.00
N LEU A 78 -3.95 -4.44 4.71
CA LEU A 78 -3.42 -3.52 5.73
C LEU A 78 -2.28 -2.69 5.17
N PHE A 79 -2.44 -1.37 5.20
CA PHE A 79 -1.45 -0.43 4.71
C PHE A 79 -0.88 0.42 5.83
N ARG A 80 0.40 0.78 5.70
CA ARG A 80 1.08 1.77 6.53
C ARG A 80 1.86 2.76 5.68
N ARG A 81 2.12 3.95 6.21
CA ARG A 81 2.99 4.97 5.60
C ARG A 81 3.69 5.76 6.72
N PRO A 82 4.97 6.13 6.59
CA PRO A 82 5.63 6.98 7.57
C PRO A 82 4.92 8.34 7.71
N ILE A 83 4.74 8.85 8.93
CA ILE A 83 4.02 10.12 9.17
C ILE A 83 4.71 11.31 8.47
N ASN A 84 6.04 11.28 8.40
CA ASN A 84 6.87 12.28 7.76
C ASN A 84 7.09 12.04 6.25
N TYR A 85 6.36 11.11 5.62
CA TYR A 85 6.61 10.72 4.22
C TYR A 85 6.63 11.91 3.27
N GLN A 86 5.68 12.84 3.38
CA GLN A 86 5.64 14.02 2.49
C GLN A 86 6.89 14.90 2.67
N GLN A 87 7.29 15.16 3.92
CA GLN A 87 8.48 15.95 4.22
C GLN A 87 9.76 15.30 3.69
N MET A 88 9.86 13.97 3.77
CA MET A 88 11.00 13.22 3.24
C MET A 88 11.11 13.34 1.71
N ILE A 89 9.98 13.24 1.01
CA ILE A 89 9.95 13.36 -0.46
C ILE A 89 10.33 14.78 -0.89
N ASP A 90 9.78 15.80 -0.24
CA ASP A 90 10.08 17.20 -0.54
C ASP A 90 11.57 17.50 -0.30
N ALA A 91 12.14 17.00 0.79
CA ALA A 91 13.56 17.14 1.10
C ALA A 91 14.46 16.44 0.06
N GLN A 92 14.10 15.22 -0.38
CA GLN A 92 14.83 14.51 -1.44
C GLN A 92 14.78 15.26 -2.77
N GLN A 93 13.62 15.79 -3.14
CA GLN A 93 13.47 16.56 -4.38
C GLN A 93 14.29 17.86 -4.34
N ALA A 94 14.27 18.58 -3.20
CA ALA A 94 15.08 19.77 -3.01
C ALA A 94 16.59 19.49 -3.11
N ALA A 95 17.05 18.39 -2.49
CA ALA A 95 18.45 17.98 -2.57
C ALA A 95 18.86 17.59 -3.99
N GLN A 96 18.01 16.85 -4.71
CA GLN A 96 18.26 16.51 -6.12
C GLN A 96 18.31 17.75 -7.01
N ALA A 97 17.41 18.71 -6.81
CA ALA A 97 17.37 19.97 -7.56
C ALA A 97 18.64 20.81 -7.36
N GLN A 98 19.25 20.78 -6.17
CA GLN A 98 20.51 21.48 -5.89
C GLN A 98 21.72 20.83 -6.57
N ILE A 99 21.70 19.50 -6.78
CA ILE A 99 22.81 18.77 -7.44
C ILE A 99 22.80 19.01 -8.96
N VAL A 100 21.62 19.19 -9.57
CA VAL A 100 21.48 19.40 -11.03
C VAL A 100 21.49 20.87 -11.44
N ALA A 101 21.52 21.81 -10.48
CA ALA A 101 21.64 23.22 -10.79
C ALA A 101 23.02 23.50 -11.41
N PRO A 102 23.11 24.04 -12.65
CA PRO A 102 24.39 24.37 -13.24
C PRO A 102 25.06 25.43 -12.36
N MET A 103 26.30 25.18 -11.95
CA MET A 103 27.14 26.18 -11.30
C MET A 103 27.25 27.37 -12.25
N GLN A 104 26.60 28.48 -11.91
CA GLN A 104 26.85 29.77 -12.54
C GLN A 104 28.21 30.30 -12.11
#